data_AF-A0A1G2WGP9-F1
#
_entry.id   AF-A0A1G2WGP9-F1
#
_cell.length_a   1.000
_cell.length_b   1.000
_cell.length_c   1.000
_cell.angle_alpha   90.00
_cell.angle_beta   90.00
_cell.angle_gamma   90.00
#
_symmetry.space_group_name_H-M   'P 1'
#
loop_
_entity.id
_entity.type
_entity.pdbx_description
1 polymer ?
#
loop_
_entity_poly.entity_id
_entity_poly.type
_entity_poly.pdbx_seq_one_letter_code
_entity_poly.pdbx_strand_id
1 'polypeptide(L)'
;MPLVKRWFGILVLVMVAAGLAVPAGACVGKTLVIGAKGTPQQELLAEILSILITERTGTSIKVVKYATTAEAHDALMKADLDMYVEYTGVGQLEVLKGEAVSDPGALYQAVKATYNQDLNLIWLEPLGFDDPRVAAAGVPAQAAPVVRKDTLKKFPALSRLINKLGGAISWETMQDLEARAVKDGPRDVARKFLKDGRFI
;
A
#
# COMPACT_ATOMS: atom_id res chain seq x y z
N MET A 1 8.04 -19.14 80.20
CA MET A 1 6.59 -19.37 79.96
C MET A 1 5.90 -18.02 80.06
N PRO A 2 4.92 -17.62 79.22
CA PRO A 2 4.38 -18.20 77.98
C PRO A 2 4.19 -17.19 76.80
N LEU A 3 3.88 -17.76 75.61
CA LEU A 3 3.02 -17.29 74.49
C LEU A 3 3.30 -15.93 73.79
N VAL A 4 3.83 -15.90 72.56
CA VAL A 4 3.20 -16.19 71.24
C VAL A 4 2.03 -15.25 70.90
N LYS A 5 2.22 -14.44 69.85
CA LYS A 5 1.32 -14.33 68.67
C LYS A 5 1.98 -13.51 67.56
N ARG A 6 2.54 -14.20 66.56
CA ARG A 6 2.98 -13.63 65.28
C ARG A 6 1.73 -13.32 64.45
N TRP A 7 1.53 -12.06 64.07
CA TRP A 7 0.53 -11.65 63.09
C TRP A 7 1.17 -11.69 61.71
N PHE A 8 0.83 -12.70 60.91
CA PHE A 8 1.11 -12.71 59.48
C PHE A 8 0.05 -11.84 58.79
N GLY A 9 0.41 -10.59 58.48
CA GLY A 9 -0.39 -9.76 57.58
C GLY A 9 -0.23 -10.28 56.16
N ILE A 10 -1.31 -10.84 55.59
CA ILE A 10 -1.37 -11.17 54.16
C ILE A 10 -1.52 -9.85 53.39
N LEU A 11 -0.45 -9.46 52.70
CA LEU A 11 -0.48 -8.33 51.77
C LEU A 11 -1.11 -8.81 50.46
N VAL A 12 -2.40 -8.55 50.25
CA VAL A 12 -3.05 -8.79 48.95
C VAL A 12 -2.65 -7.63 48.02
N LEU A 13 -1.69 -7.89 47.15
CA LEU A 13 -1.28 -6.96 46.10
C LEU A 13 -2.34 -7.02 44.97
N VAL A 14 -3.27 -6.09 44.96
CA VAL A 14 -4.21 -5.91 43.83
C VAL A 14 -3.43 -5.25 42.69
N MET A 15 -2.99 -6.03 41.71
CA MET A 15 -2.47 -5.50 40.44
C MET A 15 -3.63 -4.90 39.64
N VAL A 16 -3.76 -3.57 39.72
CA VAL A 16 -4.57 -2.81 38.76
C VAL A 16 -3.79 -2.78 37.44
N ALA A 17 -4.16 -3.66 36.51
CA ALA A 17 -3.73 -3.57 35.13
C ALA A 17 -4.40 -2.34 34.50
N ALA A 18 -3.75 -1.18 34.62
CA ALA A 18 -4.08 0.00 33.84
C ALA A 18 -3.74 -0.31 32.38
N GLY A 19 -4.71 -0.85 31.63
CA GLY A 19 -4.62 -0.97 30.18
C GLY A 19 -4.43 0.43 29.59
N LEU A 20 -3.19 0.73 29.19
CA LEU A 20 -2.89 1.89 28.36
C LEU A 20 -3.61 1.67 27.02
N ALA A 21 -4.84 2.16 26.92
CA ALA A 21 -5.51 2.35 25.66
C ALA A 21 -4.66 3.33 24.84
N VAL A 22 -3.90 2.80 23.90
CA VAL A 22 -3.21 3.61 22.89
C VAL A 22 -4.31 4.42 22.20
N PRO A 23 -4.29 5.76 22.26
CA PRO A 23 -5.27 6.54 21.52
C PRO A 23 -5.00 6.26 20.05
N ALA A 24 -5.91 5.53 19.41
CA ALA A 24 -5.98 5.49 17.97
C ALA A 24 -6.29 6.93 17.55
N GLY A 25 -5.24 7.69 17.23
CA GLY A 25 -5.38 9.04 16.70
C GLY A 25 -6.24 8.93 15.46
N ALA A 26 -7.52 9.25 15.59
CA ALA A 26 -8.42 9.30 14.45
C ALA A 26 -7.79 10.31 13.48
N CYS A 27 -7.46 9.86 12.27
CA CYS A 27 -6.85 10.67 11.22
C CYS A 27 -7.82 11.72 10.65
N VAL A 28 -8.60 12.38 11.51
CA VAL A 28 -9.60 13.38 11.13
C VAL A 28 -8.85 14.59 10.58
N GLY A 29 -9.07 14.88 9.30
CA GLY A 29 -8.58 16.09 8.63
C GLY A 29 -7.29 15.98 7.82
N LYS A 30 -6.69 14.78 7.66
CA LYS A 30 -5.51 14.60 6.78
C LYS A 30 -5.89 13.89 5.49
N THR A 31 -5.51 14.50 4.36
CA THR A 31 -5.69 13.94 3.02
C THR A 31 -4.50 13.07 2.65
N LEU A 32 -4.74 11.84 2.21
CA LEU A 32 -3.73 10.97 1.61
C LEU A 32 -3.64 11.27 0.11
N VAL A 33 -2.43 11.45 -0.41
CA VAL A 33 -2.20 11.74 -1.83
C VAL A 33 -1.79 10.46 -2.58
N ILE A 34 -2.58 10.07 -3.58
CA ILE A 34 -2.32 8.92 -4.44
C ILE A 34 -1.90 9.39 -5.83
N GLY A 35 -0.82 8.84 -6.35
CA GLY A 35 -0.27 9.17 -7.65
C GLY A 35 -0.80 8.22 -8.71
N ALA A 36 -1.21 8.77 -9.85
CA ALA A 36 -1.50 8.03 -11.07
C ALA A 36 -0.51 8.44 -12.15
N LYS A 37 0.34 7.52 -12.60
CA LYS A 37 1.16 7.78 -13.80
C LYS A 37 0.22 7.89 -15.00
N GLY A 38 0.52 8.73 -16.00
CA GLY A 38 -0.42 9.21 -17.02
C GLY A 38 -0.99 8.19 -18.03
N THR A 39 -1.24 6.94 -17.63
CA THR A 39 -1.88 5.90 -18.44
C THR A 39 -3.28 5.58 -17.88
N PRO A 40 -4.24 5.17 -18.72
CA PRO A 40 -5.57 4.76 -18.26
C PRO A 40 -5.54 3.64 -17.21
N GLN A 41 -4.61 2.69 -17.35
CA GLN A 41 -4.42 1.60 -16.39
C GLN A 41 -4.04 2.16 -14.99
N GLN A 42 -3.11 3.09 -14.93
CA GLN A 42 -2.64 3.70 -13.68
C GLN A 42 -3.71 4.59 -13.04
N GLU A 43 -4.50 5.32 -13.83
CA GLU A 43 -5.67 6.06 -13.34
C GLU A 43 -6.70 5.11 -12.71
N LEU A 44 -7.01 4.00 -13.38
CA LEU A 44 -7.91 2.97 -12.86
C LEU A 44 -7.39 2.34 -11.56
N LEU A 45 -6.10 2.00 -11.48
CA LEU A 45 -5.47 1.46 -10.27
C LEU A 45 -5.52 2.47 -9.11
N ALA A 46 -5.28 3.76 -9.38
CA ALA A 46 -5.40 4.81 -8.38
C ALA A 46 -6.85 4.96 -7.89
N GLU A 47 -7.84 4.84 -8.76
CA GLU A 47 -9.26 4.84 -8.37
C GLU A 47 -9.63 3.63 -7.49
N ILE A 48 -9.12 2.43 -7.80
CA ILE A 48 -9.29 1.22 -6.97
C ILE A 48 -8.77 1.47 -5.56
N LEU A 49 -7.54 1.97 -5.42
CA LEU A 49 -6.96 2.28 -4.12
C LEU A 49 -7.73 3.39 -3.41
N SER A 50 -8.06 4.46 -4.12
CA SER A 50 -8.80 5.62 -3.60
C SER A 50 -10.14 5.21 -2.99
N ILE A 51 -10.95 4.45 -3.73
CA ILE A 51 -12.26 3.99 -3.27
C ILE A 51 -12.13 3.03 -2.11
N LEU A 52 -11.24 2.02 -2.21
CA LEU A 52 -11.04 1.04 -1.14
C LEU A 52 -10.68 1.73 0.18
N ILE A 53 -9.73 2.66 0.14
CA ILE A 53 -9.26 3.38 1.33
C ILE A 53 -10.39 4.27 1.86
N THR A 54 -10.98 5.11 1.00
CA THR A 54 -12.04 6.04 1.41
C THR A 54 -13.21 5.31 2.09
N GLU A 55 -13.70 4.22 1.51
CA GLU A 55 -14.90 3.54 2.02
C GLU A 55 -14.64 2.68 3.26
N ARG A 56 -13.41 2.19 3.44
CA ARG A 56 -13.07 1.36 4.60
C ARG A 56 -12.56 2.15 5.79
N THR A 57 -12.09 3.38 5.60
CA THR A 57 -11.49 4.18 6.68
C THR A 57 -12.07 5.57 6.85
N GLY A 58 -12.83 6.08 5.88
CA GLY A 58 -13.26 7.48 5.84
C GLY A 58 -12.12 8.46 5.55
N THR A 59 -10.94 7.98 5.13
CA THR A 59 -9.79 8.84 4.80
C THR A 59 -10.06 9.61 3.52
N SER A 60 -9.89 10.94 3.54
CA SER A 60 -9.93 11.77 2.34
C SER A 60 -8.74 11.46 1.43
N ILE A 61 -9.02 11.25 0.14
CA ILE A 61 -7.99 10.98 -0.87
C ILE A 61 -7.92 12.13 -1.88
N LYS A 62 -6.70 12.53 -2.26
CA LYS A 62 -6.44 13.34 -3.46
C LYS A 62 -5.66 12.51 -4.46
N VAL A 63 -6.21 12.31 -5.66
CA VAL A 63 -5.49 11.69 -6.77
C VAL A 63 -4.77 12.76 -7.57
N VAL A 64 -3.47 12.55 -7.85
CA VAL A 64 -2.63 13.47 -8.63
C VAL A 64 -2.02 12.72 -9.80
N LYS A 65 -2.06 13.31 -10.99
CA LYS A 65 -1.47 12.73 -12.19
C LYS A 65 -0.01 13.15 -12.33
N TYR A 66 0.84 12.20 -12.71
CA TYR A 66 2.25 12.42 -13.01
C TYR A 66 2.56 11.91 -14.42
N ALA A 67 3.39 12.63 -15.17
CA ALA A 67 3.68 12.27 -16.56
C ALA A 67 4.66 11.10 -16.65
N THR A 68 5.57 10.95 -15.69
CA THR A 68 6.66 9.96 -15.73
C THR A 68 6.87 9.26 -14.40
N THR A 69 7.54 8.10 -14.44
CA THR A 69 8.03 7.40 -13.25
C THR A 69 8.93 8.29 -12.40
N ALA A 70 9.87 9.01 -13.02
CA ALA A 70 10.80 9.89 -12.31
C ALA A 70 10.08 11.00 -11.55
N GLU A 71 9.06 11.62 -12.17
CA GLU A 71 8.28 12.69 -11.53
C GLU A 71 7.49 12.18 -10.32
N ALA A 72 6.80 11.04 -10.46
CA ALA A 72 6.07 10.41 -9.36
C ALA A 72 7.01 9.98 -8.23
N HIS A 73 8.17 9.41 -8.57
CA HIS A 73 9.17 8.99 -7.59
C HIS A 73 9.75 10.19 -6.83
N ASP A 74 10.12 11.26 -7.53
CA ASP A 74 10.60 12.50 -6.91
C ASP A 74 9.58 13.09 -5.94
N ALA A 75 8.29 13.10 -6.32
CA ALA A 75 7.22 13.56 -5.45
C ALA A 75 7.07 12.67 -4.20
N LEU A 76 7.23 11.34 -4.37
CA LEU A 76 7.22 10.39 -3.26
C LEU A 76 8.38 10.65 -2.28
N MET A 77 9.57 10.95 -2.80
CA MET A 77 10.74 11.29 -1.97
C MET A 77 10.56 12.64 -1.24
N LYS A 78 9.97 13.65 -1.90
CA LYS A 78 9.72 14.99 -1.35
C LYS A 78 8.55 15.10 -0.38
N ALA A 79 7.77 14.02 -0.21
CA ALA A 79 6.54 13.98 0.60
C ALA A 79 5.35 14.74 0.03
N ASP A 80 5.41 15.10 -1.26
CA ASP A 80 4.27 15.66 -2.00
C ASP A 80 3.27 14.56 -2.42
N LEU A 81 3.76 13.31 -2.44
CA LEU A 81 3.02 12.10 -2.74
C LEU A 81 3.17 11.09 -1.59
N ASP A 82 2.09 10.40 -1.23
CA ASP A 82 2.12 9.38 -0.18
C ASP A 82 2.34 7.96 -0.73
N MET A 83 1.71 7.65 -1.86
CA MET A 83 1.81 6.34 -2.51
C MET A 83 1.40 6.37 -4.00
N TYR A 84 1.85 5.38 -4.75
CA TYR A 84 1.37 5.10 -6.12
C TYR A 84 1.56 3.61 -6.45
N VAL A 85 1.14 3.15 -7.63
CA VAL A 85 1.41 1.79 -8.10
C VAL A 85 2.63 1.77 -9.02
N GLU A 86 3.63 0.98 -8.67
CA GLU A 86 4.84 0.78 -9.46
C GLU A 86 4.93 -0.66 -9.98
N TYR A 87 5.71 -0.85 -11.05
CA TYR A 87 6.04 -2.14 -11.61
C TYR A 87 7.46 -2.51 -11.26
N THR A 88 7.69 -3.76 -10.85
CA THR A 88 9.00 -4.22 -10.38
C THR A 88 10.15 -3.93 -11.35
N GLY A 89 9.99 -4.24 -12.64
CA GLY A 89 11.01 -4.01 -13.67
C GLY A 89 11.30 -2.52 -13.91
N VAL A 90 10.26 -1.69 -13.88
CA VAL A 90 10.40 -0.22 -13.97
C VAL A 90 11.13 0.32 -12.75
N GLY A 91 10.73 -0.09 -11.55
CA GLY A 91 11.39 0.30 -10.31
C GLY A 91 12.86 -0.12 -10.25
N GLN A 92 13.22 -1.27 -10.81
CA GLN A 92 14.59 -1.75 -10.87
C GLN A 92 15.45 -0.97 -11.86
N LEU A 93 14.99 -0.83 -13.11
CA LEU A 93 15.80 -0.28 -14.18
C LEU A 93 15.78 1.26 -14.21
N GLU A 94 14.62 1.87 -13.98
CA GLU A 94 14.47 3.32 -14.12
C GLU A 94 14.80 4.07 -12.83
N VAL A 95 14.38 3.55 -11.67
CA VAL A 95 14.59 4.22 -10.39
C VAL A 95 15.92 3.80 -9.77
N LEU A 96 16.14 2.49 -9.55
CA LEU A 96 17.36 2.00 -8.91
C LEU A 96 18.58 1.99 -9.82
N LYS A 97 18.37 2.12 -11.15
CA LYS A 97 19.43 1.96 -12.17
C LYS A 97 20.21 0.66 -12.02
N GLY A 98 19.53 -0.39 -11.55
CA GLY A 98 20.12 -1.70 -11.32
C GLY A 98 20.09 -2.58 -12.58
N GLU A 99 20.64 -3.79 -12.44
CA GLU A 99 20.63 -4.78 -13.52
C GLU A 99 19.27 -5.45 -13.69
N ALA A 100 19.02 -5.98 -14.89
CA ALA A 100 17.82 -6.75 -15.18
C ALA A 100 17.83 -8.08 -14.39
N VAL A 101 16.70 -8.39 -13.77
CA VAL A 101 16.45 -9.67 -13.09
C VAL A 101 15.24 -10.32 -13.75
N SER A 102 15.39 -11.56 -14.19
CA SER A 102 14.35 -12.27 -14.97
C SER A 102 13.38 -13.09 -14.12
N ASP A 103 13.77 -13.45 -12.89
CA ASP A 103 12.87 -14.15 -11.97
C ASP A 103 11.94 -13.15 -11.25
N PRO A 104 10.60 -13.28 -11.38
CA PRO A 104 9.67 -12.31 -10.81
C PRO A 104 9.75 -12.22 -9.29
N GLY A 105 9.88 -13.36 -8.61
CA GLY A 105 9.94 -13.42 -7.16
C GLY A 105 11.21 -12.76 -6.63
N ALA A 106 12.37 -13.10 -7.19
CA ALA A 106 13.65 -12.51 -6.85
C ALA A 106 13.68 -11.01 -7.13
N LEU A 107 13.14 -10.57 -8.28
CA LEU A 107 13.07 -9.16 -8.61
C LEU A 107 12.19 -8.39 -7.62
N TYR A 108 11.00 -8.88 -7.28
CA TYR A 108 10.14 -8.25 -6.28
C TYR A 108 10.83 -8.15 -4.91
N GLN A 109 11.49 -9.22 -4.45
CA GLN A 109 12.22 -9.19 -3.17
C GLN A 109 13.39 -8.20 -3.20
N ALA A 110 14.13 -8.13 -4.31
CA ALA A 110 15.23 -7.19 -4.47
C ALA A 110 14.73 -5.74 -4.38
N VAL A 111 13.75 -5.34 -5.20
CA VAL A 111 13.23 -3.95 -5.17
C VAL A 111 12.59 -3.62 -3.82
N LYS A 112 11.86 -4.57 -3.21
CA LYS A 112 11.27 -4.39 -1.87
C LYS A 112 12.34 -4.13 -0.81
N ALA A 113 13.44 -4.88 -0.83
CA ALA A 113 14.53 -4.73 0.11
C ALA A 113 15.25 -3.38 -0.08
N THR A 114 15.69 -3.07 -1.30
CA THR A 114 16.43 -1.84 -1.61
C THR A 114 15.61 -0.59 -1.33
N TYR A 115 14.33 -0.54 -1.76
CA TYR A 115 13.46 0.62 -1.48
C TYR A 115 13.25 0.83 0.02
N ASN A 116 13.11 -0.26 0.78
CA ASN A 116 12.94 -0.20 2.22
C ASN A 116 14.19 0.30 2.93
N GLN A 117 15.36 -0.22 2.56
CA GLN A 117 16.64 0.10 3.21
C GLN A 117 17.11 1.50 2.83
N ASP A 118 17.10 1.83 1.55
CA ASP A 118 17.83 2.99 1.03
C ASP A 118 16.92 4.19 0.80
N LEU A 119 15.65 3.95 0.46
CA LEU A 119 14.72 5.01 0.06
C LEU A 119 13.64 5.30 1.12
N ASN A 120 13.58 4.50 2.18
CA ASN A 120 12.53 4.58 3.20
C ASN A 120 11.10 4.39 2.64
N LEU A 121 10.98 3.60 1.57
CA LEU A 121 9.74 3.28 0.89
C LEU A 121 9.39 1.79 1.07
N ILE A 122 8.10 1.48 1.14
CA ILE A 122 7.62 0.10 1.30
C ILE A 122 6.88 -0.32 0.05
N TRP A 123 7.30 -1.42 -0.54
CA TRP A 123 6.49 -2.17 -1.49
C TRP A 123 5.48 -3.03 -0.72
N LEU A 124 4.20 -2.82 -1.01
CA LEU A 124 3.10 -3.66 -0.53
C LEU A 124 2.98 -4.93 -1.38
N GLU A 125 2.01 -5.79 -1.06
CA GLU A 125 1.83 -7.05 -1.81
C GLU A 125 1.47 -6.77 -3.29
N PRO A 126 2.02 -7.52 -4.25
CA PRO A 126 1.66 -7.39 -5.66
C PRO A 126 0.17 -7.62 -5.90
N LEU A 127 -0.42 -6.84 -6.79
CA LEU A 127 -1.86 -6.85 -7.06
C LEU A 127 -2.33 -8.13 -7.78
N GLY A 128 -1.40 -8.88 -8.39
CA GLY A 128 -1.68 -10.19 -8.97
C GLY A 128 -1.40 -10.33 -10.47
N PHE A 129 -0.91 -9.27 -11.12
CA PHE A 129 -0.58 -9.29 -12.54
C PHE A 129 0.84 -8.77 -12.81
N ASP A 130 1.37 -9.23 -13.94
CA ASP A 130 2.59 -8.75 -14.58
C ASP A 130 2.22 -8.07 -15.90
N ASP A 131 2.73 -6.88 -16.17
CA ASP A 131 2.42 -6.14 -17.40
C ASP A 131 3.60 -6.15 -18.38
N PRO A 132 3.62 -7.03 -19.39
CA PRO A 132 4.74 -7.13 -20.33
C PRO A 132 4.88 -5.89 -21.24
N ARG A 133 3.95 -4.92 -21.19
CA ARG A 133 3.97 -3.72 -22.02
C ARG A 133 4.82 -2.59 -21.44
N VAL A 134 5.18 -2.66 -20.15
CA VAL A 134 5.76 -1.51 -19.42
C VAL A 134 7.24 -1.67 -19.06
N ALA A 135 7.81 -2.88 -19.16
CA ALA A 135 9.21 -3.14 -18.85
C ALA A 135 9.99 -3.65 -20.08
N ALA A 136 11.32 -3.67 -19.95
CA ALA A 136 12.19 -4.24 -20.97
C ALA A 136 11.89 -5.73 -21.18
N ALA A 137 12.09 -6.23 -22.41
CA ALA A 137 11.82 -7.62 -22.76
C ALA A 137 12.57 -8.58 -21.82
N GLY A 138 11.85 -9.54 -21.23
CA GLY A 138 12.40 -10.52 -20.29
C GLY A 138 12.55 -10.03 -18.84
N VAL A 139 12.10 -8.81 -18.53
CA VAL A 139 12.10 -8.25 -17.17
C VAL A 139 10.67 -8.23 -16.63
N PRO A 140 10.37 -8.96 -15.53
CA PRO A 140 9.05 -8.99 -14.92
C PRO A 140 8.59 -7.61 -14.44
N ALA A 141 7.32 -7.30 -14.65
CA ALA A 141 6.66 -6.05 -14.35
C ALA A 141 5.44 -6.27 -13.44
N GLN A 142 5.66 -6.88 -12.28
CA GLN A 142 4.59 -7.08 -11.30
C GLN A 142 4.14 -5.74 -10.73
N ALA A 143 2.84 -5.45 -10.82
CA ALA A 143 2.28 -4.21 -10.29
C ALA A 143 2.08 -4.33 -8.76
N ALA A 144 2.62 -3.38 -8.01
CA ALA A 144 2.47 -3.31 -6.56
C ALA A 144 2.40 -1.87 -6.06
N PRO A 145 1.62 -1.57 -5.00
CA PRO A 145 1.64 -0.26 -4.37
C PRO A 145 2.97 0.01 -3.66
N VAL A 146 3.56 1.18 -3.90
CA VAL A 146 4.72 1.71 -3.18
C VAL A 146 4.28 2.87 -2.32
N VAL A 147 4.60 2.84 -1.03
CA VAL A 147 4.13 3.80 -0.02
C VAL A 147 5.28 4.24 0.88
N ARG A 148 5.26 5.50 1.31
CA ARG A 148 6.28 5.97 2.27
C ARG A 148 6.08 5.33 3.65
N LYS A 149 7.17 5.04 4.36
CA LYS A 149 7.06 4.50 5.74
C LYS A 149 6.36 5.45 6.70
N ASP A 150 6.54 6.76 6.59
CA ASP A 150 5.87 7.73 7.44
C ASP A 150 4.37 7.83 7.14
N THR A 151 3.95 7.62 5.90
CA THR A 151 2.54 7.46 5.53
C THR A 151 1.93 6.26 6.26
N LEU A 152 2.60 5.10 6.29
CA LEU A 152 2.11 3.93 7.04
C LEU A 152 2.05 4.17 8.56
N LYS A 153 2.94 5.01 9.12
CA LYS A 153 2.83 5.43 10.53
C LYS A 153 1.61 6.32 10.77
N LYS A 154 1.32 7.23 9.83
CA LYS A 154 0.15 8.14 9.89
C LYS A 154 -1.16 7.39 9.67
N PHE A 155 -1.17 6.36 8.82
CA PHE A 155 -2.33 5.56 8.45
C PHE A 155 -2.07 4.06 8.72
N PRO A 156 -2.05 3.62 9.98
CA PRO A 156 -1.60 2.26 10.35
C PRO A 156 -2.48 1.13 9.80
N ALA A 157 -3.72 1.41 9.43
CA ALA A 157 -4.60 0.43 8.79
C ALA A 157 -4.29 0.20 7.31
N LEU A 158 -3.53 1.09 6.66
CA LEU A 158 -3.40 1.18 5.21
C LEU A 158 -2.77 -0.06 4.59
N SER A 159 -1.63 -0.52 5.11
CA SER A 159 -0.94 -1.71 4.57
C SER A 159 -1.82 -2.96 4.65
N ARG A 160 -2.42 -3.23 5.81
CA ARG A 160 -3.31 -4.39 5.98
C ARG A 160 -4.54 -4.31 5.07
N LEU A 161 -5.08 -3.11 4.86
CA LEU A 161 -6.24 -2.91 3.99
C LEU A 161 -5.88 -3.17 2.53
N ILE A 162 -4.84 -2.52 2.01
CA ILE A 162 -4.44 -2.63 0.61
C ILE A 162 -3.96 -4.04 0.28
N ASN A 163 -3.23 -4.70 1.19
CA ASN A 163 -2.76 -6.07 0.97
C ASN A 163 -3.90 -7.09 0.79
N LYS A 164 -5.16 -6.76 1.09
CA LYS A 164 -6.30 -7.59 0.72
C LYS A 164 -6.47 -7.72 -0.79
N LEU A 165 -5.99 -6.74 -1.57
CA LEU A 165 -5.95 -6.80 -3.03
C LEU A 165 -4.78 -7.64 -3.55
N GLY A 166 -3.90 -8.16 -2.67
CA GLY A 166 -2.76 -8.97 -3.06
C GLY A 166 -3.22 -10.21 -3.83
N GLY A 167 -2.75 -10.35 -5.07
CA GLY A 167 -3.17 -11.45 -5.96
C GLY A 167 -4.61 -11.37 -6.49
N ALA A 168 -5.35 -10.28 -6.24
CA ALA A 168 -6.77 -10.18 -6.58
C ALA A 168 -7.05 -9.80 -8.05
N ILE A 169 -6.05 -9.26 -8.76
CA ILE A 169 -6.18 -8.77 -10.14
C ILE A 169 -5.25 -9.60 -11.02
N SER A 170 -5.78 -10.61 -11.72
CA SER A 170 -5.02 -11.32 -12.75
C SER A 170 -4.75 -10.42 -13.96
N TRP A 171 -3.85 -10.84 -14.84
CA TRP A 171 -3.58 -10.12 -16.07
C TRP A 171 -4.83 -9.96 -16.94
N GLU A 172 -5.60 -11.03 -17.12
CA GLU A 172 -6.84 -11.03 -17.90
C GLU A 172 -7.89 -10.12 -17.25
N THR A 173 -7.96 -10.12 -15.92
CA THR A 173 -8.84 -9.25 -15.15
C THR A 173 -8.45 -7.78 -15.36
N MET A 174 -7.15 -7.47 -15.34
CA MET A 174 -6.66 -6.11 -15.58
C MET A 174 -7.03 -5.63 -16.99
N GLN A 175 -6.85 -6.47 -18.01
CA GLN A 175 -7.21 -6.13 -19.39
C GLN A 175 -8.72 -5.87 -19.55
N ASP A 176 -9.55 -6.70 -18.93
CA ASP A 176 -11.01 -6.52 -18.92
C ASP A 176 -11.43 -5.24 -18.18
N LEU A 177 -10.81 -4.93 -17.04
CA LEU A 177 -11.03 -3.67 -16.33
C LEU A 177 -10.60 -2.45 -17.19
N GLU A 178 -9.45 -2.50 -17.85
CA GLU A 178 -9.00 -1.44 -18.78
C GLU A 178 -10.02 -1.23 -19.91
N ALA A 179 -10.46 -2.30 -20.55
CA ALA A 179 -11.42 -2.23 -21.67
C ALA A 179 -12.75 -1.60 -21.24
N ARG A 180 -13.27 -1.97 -20.07
CA ARG A 180 -14.49 -1.35 -19.52
C ARG A 180 -14.28 0.10 -19.13
N ALA A 181 -13.12 0.46 -18.58
CA ALA A 181 -12.84 1.81 -18.13
C ALA A 181 -12.85 2.83 -19.28
N VAL A 182 -12.55 2.40 -20.52
CA VAL A 182 -12.70 3.23 -21.73
C VAL A 182 -14.15 3.67 -21.94
N LYS A 183 -15.11 2.78 -21.65
CA LYS A 183 -16.54 3.01 -21.89
C LYS A 183 -17.24 3.66 -20.69
N ASP A 184 -17.03 3.08 -19.52
CA ASP A 184 -17.80 3.37 -18.30
C ASP A 184 -17.03 4.32 -17.35
N GLY A 185 -15.77 4.63 -17.65
CA GLY A 185 -14.91 5.46 -16.82
C GLY A 185 -14.19 4.67 -15.71
N PRO A 186 -12.95 5.06 -15.34
CA PRO A 186 -12.11 4.30 -14.42
C PRO A 186 -12.71 4.19 -13.02
N ARG A 187 -13.37 5.24 -12.52
CA ARG A 187 -13.91 5.27 -11.16
C ARG A 187 -15.10 4.33 -10.97
N ASP A 188 -16.01 4.25 -11.94
CA ASP A 188 -17.18 3.37 -11.86
C ASP A 188 -16.78 1.90 -12.01
N VAL A 189 -15.83 1.61 -12.91
CA VAL A 189 -15.24 0.27 -13.06
C VAL A 189 -14.50 -0.16 -11.79
N ALA A 190 -13.68 0.71 -11.22
CA ALA A 190 -12.98 0.46 -9.95
C ALA A 190 -13.97 0.14 -8.82
N ARG A 191 -15.02 0.95 -8.65
CA ARG A 191 -16.06 0.74 -7.65
C ARG A 191 -16.79 -0.59 -7.86
N LYS A 192 -17.12 -0.93 -9.11
CA LYS A 192 -17.79 -2.20 -9.43
C LYS A 192 -16.89 -3.40 -9.09
N PHE A 193 -15.63 -3.37 -9.52
CA PHE A 193 -14.65 -4.39 -9.19
C PHE A 193 -14.54 -4.63 -7.68
N LEU A 194 -14.44 -3.55 -6.90
CA LEU A 194 -14.34 -3.64 -5.44
C LEU A 194 -15.60 -4.24 -4.80
N LYS A 195 -16.81 -3.90 -5.30
CA LYS A 195 -18.07 -4.49 -4.81
C LYS A 195 -18.18 -5.97 -5.17
N ASP A 196 -17.91 -6.32 -6.41
CA ASP A 196 -17.99 -7.72 -6.89
C ASP A 196 -16.99 -8.61 -6.14
N GLY A 197 -15.78 -8.08 -5.87
CA GLY A 197 -14.75 -8.73 -5.06
C GLY A 197 -15.00 -8.70 -3.55
N ARG A 198 -16.10 -8.07 -3.08
CA ARG A 198 -16.43 -7.85 -1.65
C ARG A 198 -15.33 -7.13 -0.87
N PHE A 199 -14.55 -6.29 -1.56
CA PHE A 199 -13.55 -5.42 -0.96
C PHE A 199 -14.18 -4.18 -0.32
N ILE A 200 -15.34 -3.73 -0.82
CA ILE A 200 -16.21 -2.70 -0.23
C ILE A 200 -17.61 -3.26 0.01
#